data_AF-A0A1B8C126-F1
#
_entry.id   AF-A0A1B8C126-F1
#
_cell.length_a   1.000
_cell.length_b   1.000
_cell.length_c   1.000
_cell.angle_alpha   90.00
_cell.angle_beta   90.00
_cell.angle_gamma   90.00
#
_symmetry.space_group_name_H-M   'P 1'
#
loop_
_entity.id
_entity.type
_entity.pdbx_description
1 polymer ?
#
loop_
_entity_poly.entity_id
_entity_poly.type
_entity_poly.pdbx_seq_one_letter_code
_entity_poly.pdbx_strand_id
1 'polypeptide(L)'
;MAVQLSQEELLRDVEQLDSEEKDRLQVAPPTKRGYDIVMSHWDKYACRVGQPALVPNAKWMKGFFKTLATEHKGTLGPLLSVQTLTTYLTRLRTAFKRDRDVKIPAQEVVEWIKTYLKTLLKLSNKARTKPVMASQDLDTLLHFLWTKDQHVFQQELTRVKLHLYLLILAYTAARTGAVIVSDAYRNSNEALLYKDLKFHLFRDEEGRPPIMSLTITFNLMKNDRDREDESITITLWEDRAYPHLCPITFFLALAFEHKAFDVDPEELYYATLERDVVEIKFKDAVLDTPLFRSLDGTTAWTYASCYKALTGLTYRAGYKCQVTSYAIRRGAANVLDKSATWTETGLILGHKNPKVLQSKYANRHVGFSFQQLSHKGPKGIDRLRPLRTLEVEHFPGAPSDLRGTELHQNLRQHPEYLAYRQEWEYLKQSTMNKALIKAARRKMDTKLAQLRRNETKKQREAWINTDGSRYLRPSTFALINIVNAIQDHFHSEEIFYAIAIVFMAHQNTIVLISIVFEAKGLLQMNGLLLGILTKLTPM
;
A
#
# COMPACT_ATOMS: atom_id res chain seq x y z
N MET A 1 24.78 -32.34 30.77
CA MET A 1 25.18 -32.16 32.19
C MET A 1 25.39 -30.67 32.40
N ALA A 2 24.72 -30.06 33.38
CA ALA A 2 25.00 -28.67 33.74
C ALA A 2 26.31 -28.64 34.53
N VAL A 3 27.26 -27.80 34.10
CA VAL A 3 28.52 -27.57 34.82
C VAL A 3 28.21 -26.63 35.98
N GLN A 4 28.58 -27.03 37.20
CA GLN A 4 28.39 -26.21 38.38
C GLN A 4 29.69 -25.43 38.61
N LEU A 5 29.62 -24.10 38.49
CA LEU A 5 30.78 -23.22 38.69
C LEU A 5 31.22 -23.25 40.16
N SER A 6 32.53 -23.26 40.37
CA SER A 6 33.13 -23.17 41.70
C SER A 6 32.98 -21.75 42.28
N GLN A 7 33.08 -21.64 43.61
CA GLN A 7 32.98 -20.35 44.30
C GLN A 7 34.03 -19.34 43.83
N GLU A 8 35.24 -19.79 43.52
CA GLU A 8 36.33 -18.93 43.02
C GLU A 8 36.09 -18.44 41.57
N GLU A 9 35.39 -19.22 40.75
CA GLU A 9 34.97 -18.77 39.42
C GLU A 9 33.86 -17.73 39.55
N LEU A 10 32.87 -17.98 40.41
CA LEU A 10 31.78 -17.02 40.66
C LEU A 10 32.29 -15.67 41.21
N LEU A 11 33.27 -15.69 42.11
CA LEU A 11 33.83 -14.45 42.67
C LEU A 11 34.68 -13.69 41.64
N ARG A 12 35.44 -14.40 40.79
CA ARG A 12 36.19 -13.80 39.67
C ARG A 12 35.26 -13.17 38.63
N ASP A 13 34.14 -13.81 38.33
CA ASP A 13 33.13 -13.29 37.40
C ASP A 13 32.51 -11.98 37.94
N VAL A 14 32.20 -11.92 39.24
CA VAL A 14 31.66 -10.70 39.87
C VAL A 14 32.66 -9.55 39.83
N GLU A 15 33.94 -9.79 40.12
CA GLU A 15 34.98 -8.76 40.02
C GLU A 15 35.21 -8.28 38.58
N GLN A 16 35.09 -9.17 37.60
CA GLN A 16 35.14 -8.80 36.18
C GLN A 16 33.95 -7.96 35.77
N LEU A 17 32.73 -8.29 36.20
CA LEU A 17 31.50 -7.56 35.86
C LEU A 17 31.49 -6.11 36.39
N ASP A 18 32.13 -5.84 37.53
CA ASP A 18 32.30 -4.47 38.05
C ASP A 18 33.35 -3.66 37.27
N SER A 19 34.27 -4.34 36.58
CA SER A 19 35.32 -3.73 35.74
C SER A 19 34.90 -3.58 34.27
N GLU A 20 33.85 -4.29 33.83
CA GLU A 20 33.34 -4.22 32.46
C GLU A 20 32.65 -2.88 32.22
N GLU A 21 33.14 -2.17 31.19
CA GLU A 21 32.48 -0.98 30.66
C GLU A 21 31.04 -1.37 30.31
N LYS A 22 30.02 -0.77 30.97
CA LYS A 22 28.59 -1.10 30.77
C LYS A 22 28.31 -1.40 29.30
N ASP A 23 28.12 -2.68 29.02
CA ASP A 23 28.12 -3.14 27.64
C ASP A 23 27.01 -2.40 26.89
N ARG A 24 27.41 -1.64 25.85
CA ARG A 24 26.50 -0.70 25.20
C ARG A 24 25.46 -1.53 24.45
N LEU A 25 24.24 -1.60 25.01
CA LEU A 25 23.11 -2.33 24.42
C LEU A 25 23.16 -2.30 22.89
N GLN A 26 23.28 -3.48 22.28
CA GLN A 26 23.34 -3.60 20.83
C GLN A 26 22.13 -2.92 20.20
N VAL A 27 22.40 -1.98 19.30
CA VAL A 27 21.36 -1.20 18.63
C VAL A 27 21.08 -1.81 17.27
N ALA A 28 19.82 -2.18 17.05
CA ALA A 28 19.37 -2.71 15.77
C ALA A 28 19.84 -1.81 14.60
N PRO A 29 20.33 -2.39 13.48
CA PRO A 29 20.86 -1.65 12.33
C PRO A 29 19.97 -0.49 11.82
N PRO A 30 18.63 -0.62 11.74
CA PRO A 30 17.76 0.48 11.31
C PRO A 30 17.80 1.69 12.25
N THR A 31 17.91 1.44 13.55
CA THR A 31 17.96 2.47 14.58
C THR A 31 19.31 3.19 14.53
N LYS A 32 20.42 2.44 14.39
CA LYS A 32 21.76 3.00 14.20
C LYS A 32 21.84 3.93 12.98
N ARG A 33 21.36 3.48 11.82
CA ARG A 33 21.30 4.35 10.62
C ARG A 33 20.49 5.62 10.85
N GLY A 34 19.42 5.54 11.65
CA GLY A 34 18.64 6.71 12.04
C GLY A 34 19.43 7.71 12.88
N TYR A 35 20.33 7.24 13.74
CA TYR A 35 21.26 8.06 14.52
C TYR A 35 22.33 8.67 13.61
N ASP A 36 22.97 7.86 12.77
CA ASP A 36 24.04 8.30 11.86
C ASP A 36 23.58 9.45 10.95
N ILE A 37 22.34 9.37 10.43
CA ILE A 37 21.75 10.44 9.60
C ILE A 37 21.67 11.75 10.37
N VAL A 38 21.10 11.75 11.58
CA VAL A 38 20.91 13.00 12.34
C VAL A 38 22.23 13.54 12.90
N MET A 39 23.15 12.65 13.27
CA MET A 39 24.51 13.02 13.68
C MET A 39 25.27 13.67 12.52
N SER A 40 25.21 13.09 11.32
CA SER A 40 25.82 13.69 10.11
C SER A 40 25.27 15.08 9.82
N HIS A 41 23.96 15.28 9.97
CA HIS A 41 23.37 16.61 9.84
C HIS A 41 23.87 17.58 10.91
N TRP A 42 23.98 17.13 12.17
CA TRP A 42 24.50 17.94 13.26
C TRP A 42 25.96 18.35 13.03
N ASP A 43 26.83 17.40 12.68
CA ASP A 43 28.25 17.65 12.49
C ASP A 43 28.49 18.62 11.31
N LYS A 44 27.72 18.50 10.23
CA LYS A 44 27.72 19.48 9.12
C LYS A 44 27.31 20.87 9.56
N TYR A 45 26.27 20.97 10.40
CA TYR A 45 25.84 22.25 10.96
C TYR A 45 26.91 22.86 11.87
N ALA A 46 27.49 22.06 12.77
CA ALA A 46 28.56 22.43 13.67
C ALA A 46 29.79 22.99 12.92
N CYS A 47 30.20 22.31 11.84
CA CYS A 47 31.27 22.80 10.96
C CYS A 47 30.89 24.14 10.29
N ARG A 48 29.66 24.27 9.79
CA ARG A 48 29.20 25.49 9.09
C ARG A 48 29.13 26.72 9.99
N VAL A 49 28.89 26.54 11.29
CA VAL A 49 28.91 27.64 12.28
C VAL A 49 30.31 27.87 12.89
N GLY A 50 31.34 27.20 12.35
CA GLY A 50 32.73 27.34 12.81
C GLY A 50 33.02 26.68 14.16
N GLN A 51 32.17 25.75 14.62
CA GLN A 51 32.36 25.05 15.90
C GLN A 51 32.26 23.52 15.72
N PRO A 52 33.27 22.83 15.17
CA PRO A 52 33.21 21.38 14.90
C PRO A 52 32.98 20.53 16.16
N ALA A 53 33.48 20.95 17.32
CA ALA A 53 33.30 20.28 18.61
C ALA A 53 32.02 20.73 19.37
N LEU A 54 31.05 21.35 18.66
CA LEU A 54 29.87 21.93 19.28
C LEU A 54 29.00 20.88 19.99
N VAL A 55 28.78 21.12 21.29
CA VAL A 55 27.88 20.34 22.12
C VAL A 55 26.46 20.91 22.02
N PRO A 56 25.42 20.08 21.76
CA PRO A 56 24.05 20.57 21.62
C PRO A 56 23.50 21.16 22.93
N ASN A 57 23.22 22.46 22.91
CA ASN A 57 22.42 23.15 23.91
C ASN A 57 21.15 23.73 23.26
N ALA A 58 20.22 24.26 24.05
CA ALA A 58 18.93 24.76 23.54
C ALA A 58 19.10 25.80 22.42
N LYS A 59 20.04 26.75 22.58
CA LYS A 59 20.33 27.81 21.60
C LYS A 59 20.74 27.21 20.24
N TRP A 60 21.76 26.36 20.25
CA TRP A 60 22.29 25.78 19.01
C TRP A 60 21.35 24.76 18.39
N MET A 61 20.61 24.00 19.21
CA MET A 61 19.58 23.09 18.70
C MET A 61 18.45 23.84 18.00
N LYS A 62 17.97 24.97 18.54
CA LYS A 62 16.96 25.80 17.87
C LYS A 62 17.46 26.29 16.50
N GLY A 63 18.73 26.74 16.43
CA GLY A 63 19.38 27.11 15.17
C GLY A 63 19.45 25.95 14.19
N PHE A 64 19.98 24.81 14.62
CA PHE A 64 20.09 23.58 13.83
C PHE A 64 18.73 23.11 13.26
N PHE A 65 17.69 23.01 14.09
CA PHE A 65 16.37 22.55 13.64
C PHE A 65 15.68 23.56 12.73
N LYS A 66 15.94 24.87 12.88
CA LYS A 66 15.50 25.88 11.92
C LYS A 66 16.16 25.64 10.56
N THR A 67 17.48 25.48 10.53
CA THR A 67 18.24 25.20 9.30
C THR A 67 17.76 23.92 8.63
N LEU A 68 17.60 22.83 9.38
CA LEU A 68 17.05 21.57 8.87
C LEU A 68 15.66 21.76 8.25
N ALA A 69 14.76 22.45 8.95
CA ALA A 69 13.40 22.65 8.50
C ALA A 69 13.34 23.45 7.18
N THR A 70 14.22 24.44 7.01
CA THR A 70 14.27 25.31 5.84
C THR A 70 14.97 24.68 4.65
N GLU A 71 16.08 23.99 4.87
CA GLU A 71 16.95 23.52 3.78
C GLU A 71 16.58 22.12 3.26
N HIS A 72 15.81 21.35 4.04
CA HIS A 72 15.45 19.98 3.66
C HIS A 72 14.00 19.87 3.20
N LYS A 73 13.82 19.20 2.06
CA LYS A 73 12.51 18.94 1.49
C LYS A 73 11.77 17.86 2.27
N GLY A 74 10.56 18.17 2.71
CA GLY A 74 9.66 17.19 3.31
C GLY A 74 9.05 16.23 2.28
N THR A 75 8.59 15.07 2.74
CA THR A 75 7.84 14.15 1.86
C THR A 75 6.40 14.61 1.63
N LEU A 76 5.81 15.34 2.58
CA LEU A 76 4.39 15.75 2.58
C LEU A 76 4.19 17.24 2.29
N GLY A 77 5.26 17.94 1.94
CA GLY A 77 5.26 19.37 1.74
C GLY A 77 6.66 19.87 1.39
N PRO A 78 6.81 21.16 1.08
CA PRO A 78 8.10 21.74 0.70
C PRO A 78 9.13 21.68 1.84
N LEU A 79 8.68 21.70 3.10
CA LEU A 79 9.52 21.69 4.31
C LEU A 79 9.31 20.43 5.14
N LEU A 80 10.26 20.12 6.03
CA LEU A 80 10.12 19.04 7.01
C LEU A 80 8.91 19.27 7.94
N SER A 81 8.22 18.19 8.30
CA SER A 81 7.09 18.25 9.24
C SER A 81 7.56 18.35 10.69
N VAL A 82 6.69 18.89 11.56
CA VAL A 82 6.91 18.92 13.01
C VAL A 82 7.23 17.52 13.56
N GLN A 83 6.52 16.49 13.07
CA GLN A 83 6.77 15.09 13.45
C GLN A 83 8.17 14.61 13.06
N THR A 84 8.69 15.02 11.91
CA THR A 84 10.04 14.62 11.47
C THR A 84 11.10 15.27 12.34
N LEU A 85 11.00 16.57 12.59
CA LEU A 85 11.94 17.33 13.41
C LEU A 85 11.99 16.80 14.85
N THR A 86 10.82 16.58 15.47
CA THR A 86 10.72 16.00 16.82
C THR A 86 11.30 14.58 16.91
N THR A 87 11.14 13.77 15.86
CA THR A 87 11.76 12.45 15.76
C THR A 87 13.29 12.58 15.66
N TYR A 88 13.79 13.52 14.86
CA TYR A 88 15.23 13.78 14.72
C TYR A 88 15.83 14.26 16.04
N LEU A 89 15.16 15.15 16.77
CA LEU A 89 15.59 15.58 18.11
C LEU A 89 15.66 14.42 19.10
N THR A 90 14.69 13.50 19.07
CA THR A 90 14.71 12.30 19.91
C THR A 90 15.92 11.41 19.58
N ARG A 91 16.21 11.24 18.29
CA ARG A 91 17.38 10.48 17.82
C ARG A 91 18.69 11.15 18.20
N LEU A 92 18.82 12.46 17.97
CA LEU A 92 19.99 13.25 18.35
C LEU A 92 20.28 13.11 19.84
N ARG A 93 19.25 13.27 20.68
CA ARG A 93 19.37 13.08 22.14
C ARG A 93 19.87 11.69 22.51
N THR A 94 19.32 10.67 21.86
CA THR A 94 19.67 9.29 22.17
C THR A 94 21.10 8.97 21.72
N ALA A 95 21.48 9.42 20.53
CA ALA A 95 22.82 9.25 19.98
C ALA A 95 23.88 9.96 20.82
N PHE A 96 23.67 11.22 21.21
CA PHE A 96 24.60 11.95 22.08
C PHE A 96 24.80 11.31 23.45
N LYS A 97 23.71 10.86 24.07
CA LYS A 97 23.80 10.13 25.35
C LYS A 97 24.56 8.82 25.20
N ARG A 98 24.35 8.08 24.10
CA ARG A 98 25.00 6.77 23.90
C ARG A 98 26.47 6.88 23.49
N ASP A 99 26.77 7.76 22.55
CA ASP A 99 28.07 7.81 21.86
C ASP A 99 29.06 8.77 22.52
N ARG A 100 28.56 9.76 23.26
CA ARG A 100 29.37 10.83 23.86
C ARG A 100 29.11 11.02 25.37
N ASP A 101 28.23 10.21 25.97
CA ASP A 101 27.72 10.36 27.35
C ASP A 101 27.22 11.79 27.70
N VAL A 102 26.71 12.51 26.70
CA VAL A 102 26.19 13.87 26.89
C VAL A 102 24.67 13.86 26.92
N LYS A 103 24.09 14.35 28.02
CA LYS A 103 22.65 14.60 28.14
C LYS A 103 22.30 15.97 27.55
N ILE A 104 21.45 16.00 26.52
CA ILE A 104 21.02 17.24 25.86
C ILE A 104 19.59 17.64 26.26
N PRO A 105 19.30 18.94 26.44
CA PRO A 105 17.99 19.44 26.87
C PRO A 105 16.97 19.46 25.71
N ALA A 106 16.23 18.36 25.53
CA ALA A 106 15.32 18.23 24.38
C ALA A 106 13.92 18.86 24.58
N GLN A 107 13.41 18.92 25.81
CA GLN A 107 12.00 19.26 26.05
C GLN A 107 11.65 20.69 25.59
N GLU A 108 12.49 21.65 25.96
CA GLU A 108 12.35 23.06 25.55
C GLU A 108 12.36 23.20 24.02
N VAL A 109 13.25 22.47 23.34
CA VAL A 109 13.37 22.51 21.88
C VAL A 109 12.17 21.85 21.21
N VAL A 110 11.63 20.75 21.76
CA VAL A 110 10.38 20.15 21.26
C VAL A 110 9.24 21.16 21.29
N GLU A 111 9.08 21.86 22.42
CA GLU A 111 7.99 22.82 22.58
C GLU A 111 8.15 24.01 21.63
N TRP A 112 9.36 24.52 21.50
CA TRP A 112 9.70 25.57 20.55
C TRP A 112 9.45 25.15 19.08
N ILE A 113 9.75 23.89 18.71
CA ILE A 113 9.46 23.36 17.37
C ILE A 113 7.93 23.34 17.13
N LYS A 114 7.16 22.84 18.10
CA LYS A 114 5.71 22.67 17.98
C LYS A 114 4.94 23.98 17.94
N THR A 115 5.46 25.02 18.59
CA THR A 115 4.83 26.34 18.71
C THR A 115 5.47 27.34 17.74
N TYR A 116 6.58 27.95 18.15
CA TYR A 116 7.21 29.07 17.47
C TYR A 116 7.68 28.71 16.06
N LEU A 117 8.50 27.66 15.91
CA LEU A 117 9.06 27.32 14.59
C LEU A 117 7.97 26.90 13.60
N LYS A 118 6.97 26.15 14.08
CA LYS A 118 5.81 25.76 13.29
C LYS A 118 5.08 26.98 12.75
N THR A 119 4.80 27.98 13.59
CA THR A 119 4.11 29.21 13.16
C THR A 119 4.98 30.01 12.21
N LEU A 120 6.26 30.18 12.53
CA LEU A 120 7.22 30.96 11.73
C LEU A 120 7.37 30.42 10.29
N LEU A 121 7.56 29.10 10.14
CA LEU A 121 7.79 28.46 8.84
C LEU A 121 6.54 27.81 8.24
N LYS A 122 5.37 27.96 8.88
CA LYS A 122 4.11 27.30 8.53
C LYS A 122 4.27 25.78 8.36
N LEU A 123 4.98 25.15 9.30
CA LEU A 123 5.29 23.72 9.23
C LEU A 123 4.03 22.85 9.30
N SER A 124 4.04 21.78 8.51
CA SER A 124 2.90 20.87 8.40
C SER A 124 2.83 19.86 9.54
N ASN A 125 1.62 19.66 10.06
CA ASN A 125 1.25 18.53 10.93
C ASN A 125 0.52 17.41 10.16
N LYS A 126 0.47 17.49 8.82
CA LYS A 126 -0.19 16.48 8.00
C LYS A 126 0.46 15.13 8.22
N ALA A 127 -0.37 14.11 8.44
CA ALA A 127 0.03 12.73 8.37
C ALA A 127 -0.25 12.20 6.96
N ARG A 128 0.46 11.15 6.55
CA ARG A 128 0.07 10.38 5.36
C ARG A 128 -1.35 9.86 5.56
N THR A 129 -2.13 9.87 4.48
CA THR A 129 -3.40 9.15 4.47
C THR A 129 -3.15 7.69 4.77
N LYS A 130 -4.11 7.10 5.46
CA LYS A 130 -4.06 5.73 5.93
C LYS A 130 -5.20 4.98 5.21
N PRO A 131 -5.01 4.57 3.95
CA PRO A 131 -6.01 3.79 3.21
C PRO A 131 -6.17 2.40 3.82
N VAL A 132 -7.38 1.89 3.98
CA VAL A 132 -7.65 0.55 4.52
C VAL A 132 -8.15 -0.33 3.40
N MET A 133 -7.52 -1.49 3.17
CA MET A 133 -8.02 -2.48 2.20
C MET A 133 -8.90 -3.48 2.94
N ALA A 134 -10.21 -3.50 2.66
CA ALA A 134 -11.10 -4.54 3.16
C ALA A 134 -10.98 -5.83 2.32
N SER A 135 -11.64 -6.91 2.76
CA SER A 135 -11.64 -8.19 2.02
C SER A 135 -12.20 -8.04 0.60
N GLN A 136 -13.26 -7.25 0.41
CA GLN A 136 -13.83 -7.00 -0.92
C GLN A 136 -12.87 -6.22 -1.83
N ASP A 137 -12.06 -5.32 -1.27
CA ASP A 137 -11.06 -4.58 -2.05
C ASP A 137 -9.93 -5.53 -2.50
N LEU A 138 -9.53 -6.46 -1.62
CA LEU A 138 -8.53 -7.47 -1.95
C LEU A 138 -9.04 -8.38 -3.06
N ASP A 139 -10.25 -8.92 -2.93
CA ASP A 139 -10.88 -9.75 -3.97
C ASP A 139 -10.95 -9.01 -5.32
N THR A 140 -11.42 -7.76 -5.32
CA THR A 140 -11.46 -6.89 -6.52
C THR A 140 -10.07 -6.74 -7.16
N LEU A 141 -9.03 -6.54 -6.33
CA LEU A 141 -7.65 -6.40 -6.79
C LEU A 141 -7.09 -7.71 -7.38
N LEU A 142 -7.37 -8.85 -6.73
CA LEU A 142 -6.92 -10.17 -7.18
C LEU A 142 -7.65 -10.60 -8.46
N HIS A 143 -8.94 -10.30 -8.57
CA HIS A 143 -9.68 -10.46 -9.81
C HIS A 143 -9.03 -9.64 -10.93
N PHE A 144 -8.76 -8.35 -10.70
CA PHE A 144 -8.07 -7.50 -11.69
C PHE A 144 -6.72 -8.08 -12.12
N LEU A 145 -5.88 -8.53 -11.17
CA LEU A 145 -4.56 -9.12 -11.42
C LEU A 145 -4.61 -10.28 -12.43
N TRP A 146 -5.66 -11.09 -12.38
CA TRP A 146 -5.80 -12.27 -13.22
C TRP A 146 -6.60 -12.03 -14.50
N THR A 147 -7.65 -11.21 -14.46
CA THR A 147 -8.62 -11.12 -15.57
C THR A 147 -8.47 -9.87 -16.44
N LYS A 148 -7.88 -8.80 -15.91
CA LYS A 148 -7.85 -7.47 -16.57
C LYS A 148 -6.47 -6.86 -16.70
N ASP A 149 -5.52 -7.29 -15.88
CA ASP A 149 -4.18 -6.71 -15.88
C ASP A 149 -3.39 -7.12 -17.14
N GLN A 150 -3.14 -6.15 -18.01
CA GLN A 150 -2.33 -6.32 -19.23
C GLN A 150 -0.83 -6.22 -18.97
N HIS A 151 -0.40 -6.19 -17.71
CA HIS A 151 1.01 -6.14 -17.36
C HIS A 151 1.71 -7.46 -17.66
N VAL A 152 2.75 -7.38 -18.49
CA VAL A 152 3.67 -8.50 -18.73
C VAL A 152 4.67 -8.56 -17.59
N PHE A 153 4.61 -9.63 -16.80
CA PHE A 153 5.62 -9.92 -15.78
C PHE A 153 6.88 -10.47 -16.44
N GLN A 154 8.06 -10.15 -15.90
CA GLN A 154 9.31 -10.73 -16.41
C GLN A 154 9.34 -12.26 -16.25
N GLN A 155 8.74 -12.76 -15.16
CA GLN A 155 8.46 -14.17 -14.90
C GLN A 155 7.04 -14.25 -14.38
N GLU A 156 6.18 -15.06 -14.98
CA GLU A 156 4.77 -15.18 -14.57
C GLU A 156 4.62 -15.72 -13.14
N LEU A 157 5.61 -16.46 -12.63
CA LEU A 157 5.72 -16.82 -11.22
C LEU A 157 5.65 -15.60 -10.28
N THR A 158 6.07 -14.41 -10.75
CA THR A 158 5.95 -13.17 -9.96
C THR A 158 4.50 -12.78 -9.72
N ARG A 159 3.59 -13.09 -10.65
CA ARG A 159 2.14 -12.88 -10.50
C ARG A 159 1.59 -13.76 -9.36
N VAL A 160 1.91 -15.06 -9.39
CA VAL A 160 1.56 -16.06 -8.37
C VAL A 160 2.13 -15.67 -6.99
N LYS A 161 3.43 -15.31 -6.96
CA LYS A 161 4.11 -14.81 -5.76
C LYS A 161 3.44 -13.57 -5.17
N LEU A 162 3.11 -12.59 -6.01
CA LEU A 162 2.42 -11.38 -5.55
C LEU A 162 1.05 -11.74 -4.98
N HIS A 163 0.30 -12.62 -5.64
CA HIS A 163 -1.00 -13.08 -5.15
C HIS A 163 -0.88 -13.73 -3.76
N LEU A 164 -0.05 -14.76 -3.61
CA LEU A 164 0.15 -15.45 -2.33
C LEU A 164 0.59 -14.47 -1.23
N TYR A 165 1.52 -13.57 -1.55
CA TYR A 165 1.99 -12.56 -0.61
C TYR A 165 0.85 -11.66 -0.09
N LEU A 166 -0.09 -11.25 -0.96
CA LEU A 166 -1.24 -10.44 -0.53
C LEU A 166 -2.17 -11.23 0.39
N LEU A 167 -2.43 -12.51 0.10
CA LEU A 167 -3.24 -13.39 0.95
C LEU A 167 -2.58 -13.62 2.32
N ILE A 168 -1.28 -13.92 2.36
CA ILE A 168 -0.55 -14.07 3.63
C ILE A 168 -0.70 -12.81 4.48
N LEU A 169 -0.50 -11.62 3.90
CA LEU A 169 -0.67 -10.38 4.66
C LEU A 169 -2.10 -10.15 5.15
N ALA A 170 -3.10 -10.55 4.36
CA ALA A 170 -4.51 -10.37 4.70
C ALA A 170 -4.96 -11.33 5.81
N TYR A 171 -4.55 -12.59 5.75
CA TYR A 171 -5.00 -13.64 6.67
C TYR A 171 -4.18 -13.76 7.95
N THR A 172 -2.91 -13.40 7.90
CA THR A 172 -2.03 -13.49 9.09
C THR A 172 -1.81 -12.15 9.77
N ALA A 173 -2.25 -11.06 9.13
CA ALA A 173 -1.86 -9.70 9.49
C ALA A 173 -0.34 -9.55 9.69
N ALA A 174 0.51 -10.33 9.01
CA ALA A 174 1.96 -10.31 9.17
C ALA A 174 2.59 -8.98 8.73
N ARG A 175 3.79 -8.67 9.25
CA ARG A 175 4.53 -7.47 8.83
C ARG A 175 5.24 -7.85 7.54
N THR A 176 5.34 -6.92 6.58
CA THR A 176 6.10 -7.19 5.35
C THR A 176 7.51 -7.70 5.64
N GLY A 177 8.21 -7.09 6.60
CA GLY A 177 9.57 -7.50 6.99
C GLY A 177 9.67 -8.84 7.71
N ALA A 178 8.54 -9.47 8.05
CA ALA A 178 8.50 -10.83 8.60
C ALA A 178 8.32 -11.90 7.50
N VAL A 179 7.95 -11.47 6.29
CA VAL A 179 7.66 -12.35 5.14
C VAL A 179 8.74 -12.25 4.07
N ILE A 180 9.21 -11.02 3.81
CA ILE A 180 10.19 -10.68 2.79
C ILE A 180 11.26 -9.74 3.36
N VAL A 181 12.36 -9.51 2.62
CA VAL A 181 13.47 -8.68 3.11
C VAL A 181 12.98 -7.26 3.41
N SER A 182 13.08 -6.90 4.68
CA SER A 182 12.69 -5.58 5.17
C SER A 182 13.60 -4.49 4.60
N ASP A 183 13.01 -3.34 4.27
CA ASP A 183 13.80 -2.14 3.92
C ASP A 183 14.74 -1.69 5.06
N ALA A 184 14.40 -2.08 6.29
CA ALA A 184 15.19 -1.82 7.47
C ALA A 184 16.41 -2.79 7.57
N TYR A 185 16.35 -3.94 6.92
CA TYR A 185 17.41 -4.95 6.92
C TYR A 185 17.80 -5.26 5.46
N ARG A 186 18.00 -4.20 4.66
CA ARG A 186 18.46 -4.35 3.27
C ARG A 186 19.74 -5.18 3.25
N ASN A 187 19.82 -6.09 2.30
CA ASN A 187 20.96 -6.99 2.08
C ASN A 187 21.17 -8.07 3.16
N SER A 188 20.27 -8.23 4.16
CA SER A 188 20.39 -9.34 5.13
C SER A 188 19.93 -10.68 4.57
N ASN A 189 19.13 -10.66 3.49
CA ASN A 189 18.43 -11.83 2.95
C ASN A 189 17.45 -12.50 3.95
N GLU A 190 17.20 -11.88 5.11
CA GLU A 190 16.25 -12.37 6.11
C GLU A 190 14.82 -12.26 5.58
N ALA A 191 14.17 -13.40 5.41
CA ALA A 191 12.80 -13.55 4.95
C ALA A 191 12.19 -14.84 5.51
N LEU A 192 10.93 -15.11 5.18
CA LEU A 192 10.28 -16.38 5.51
C LEU A 192 10.87 -17.53 4.69
N LEU A 193 11.37 -18.55 5.36
CA LEU A 193 12.06 -19.72 4.79
C LEU A 193 11.15 -20.95 4.81
N TYR A 194 11.51 -21.99 4.04
CA TYR A 194 10.75 -23.25 4.06
C TYR A 194 10.76 -23.95 5.42
N LYS A 195 11.85 -23.85 6.19
CA LYS A 195 11.92 -24.39 7.57
C LYS A 195 10.95 -23.74 8.54
N ASP A 196 10.46 -22.53 8.22
CA ASP A 196 9.46 -21.82 9.01
C ASP A 196 8.03 -22.30 8.70
N LEU A 197 7.88 -23.22 7.73
CA LEU A 197 6.61 -23.72 7.24
C LEU A 197 6.41 -25.19 7.64
N LYS A 198 5.15 -25.57 7.85
CA LYS A 198 4.72 -26.98 7.89
C LYS A 198 3.49 -27.15 7.03
N PHE A 199 3.54 -28.11 6.11
CA PHE A 199 2.44 -28.43 5.22
C PHE A 199 1.79 -29.74 5.64
N HIS A 200 0.47 -29.75 5.76
CA HIS A 200 -0.27 -30.89 6.31
C HIS A 200 -1.45 -31.25 5.41
N LEU A 201 -1.75 -32.54 5.37
CA LEU A 201 -2.98 -33.11 4.85
C LEU A 201 -3.83 -33.60 6.03
N PHE A 202 -5.10 -33.21 6.04
CA PHE A 202 -6.09 -33.62 7.03
C PHE A 202 -7.08 -34.57 6.37
N ARG A 203 -7.37 -35.68 7.04
CA ARG A 203 -8.37 -36.63 6.58
C ARG A 203 -9.73 -35.96 6.60
N ASP A 204 -10.48 -36.09 5.50
CA ASP A 204 -11.86 -35.63 5.46
C ASP A 204 -12.78 -36.69 6.07
N GLU A 205 -13.66 -36.27 6.97
CA GLU A 205 -14.58 -37.14 7.71
C GLU A 205 -15.62 -37.82 6.80
N GLU A 206 -15.95 -37.20 5.66
CA GLU A 206 -16.92 -37.71 4.69
C GLU A 206 -16.26 -38.58 3.59
N GLY A 207 -14.95 -38.87 3.71
CA GLY A 207 -14.20 -39.66 2.73
C GLY A 207 -13.87 -38.92 1.43
N ARG A 208 -14.00 -37.58 1.41
CA ARG A 208 -13.61 -36.73 0.27
C ARG A 208 -12.08 -36.55 0.22
N PRO A 209 -11.54 -35.93 -0.86
CA PRO A 209 -10.14 -35.53 -0.91
C PRO A 209 -9.65 -34.80 0.36
N PRO A 210 -8.44 -35.10 0.86
CA PRO A 210 -7.92 -34.55 2.10
C PRO A 210 -7.83 -33.03 2.06
N ILE A 211 -8.10 -32.37 3.19
CA ILE A 211 -8.02 -30.91 3.32
C ILE A 211 -6.59 -30.50 3.62
N MET A 212 -6.09 -29.50 2.91
CA MET A 212 -4.71 -29.06 3.03
C MET A 212 -4.58 -27.85 3.96
N SER A 213 -3.48 -27.77 4.70
CA SER A 213 -3.15 -26.59 5.50
C SER A 213 -1.66 -26.24 5.46
N LEU A 214 -1.37 -24.95 5.61
CA LEU A 214 -0.03 -24.39 5.70
C LEU A 214 0.10 -23.65 7.02
N THR A 215 0.89 -24.21 7.93
CA THR A 215 1.28 -23.55 9.18
C THR A 215 2.53 -22.73 8.95
N ILE A 216 2.49 -21.45 9.30
CA ILE A 216 3.56 -20.48 9.11
C ILE A 216 4.02 -19.98 10.48
N THR A 217 5.32 -20.06 10.76
CA THR A 217 5.93 -19.51 11.98
C THR A 217 6.70 -18.23 11.64
N PHE A 218 6.31 -17.11 12.22
CA PHE A 218 6.95 -15.82 11.99
C PHE A 218 8.06 -15.55 13.02
N ASN A 219 9.30 -15.85 12.65
CA ASN A 219 10.49 -15.64 13.50
C ASN A 219 11.07 -14.22 13.39
N LEU A 220 10.75 -13.48 12.32
CA LEU A 220 11.35 -12.17 12.02
C LEU A 220 10.55 -10.99 12.60
N MET A 221 10.10 -11.13 13.84
CA MET A 221 9.26 -10.17 14.55
C MET A 221 10.00 -8.88 14.90
N LYS A 222 9.27 -7.76 14.96
CA LYS A 222 9.90 -6.46 15.19
C LYS A 222 10.26 -6.32 16.66
N ASN A 223 11.55 -6.09 16.93
CA ASN A 223 12.20 -5.99 18.24
C ASN A 223 12.55 -7.34 18.89
N ASP A 224 12.17 -8.45 18.26
CA ASP A 224 12.31 -9.80 18.82
C ASP A 224 12.96 -10.76 17.81
N ARG A 225 13.85 -10.24 16.93
CA ARG A 225 14.49 -11.04 15.86
C ARG A 225 15.53 -12.05 16.38
N ASP A 226 16.12 -11.74 17.53
CA ASP A 226 17.20 -12.51 18.14
C ASP A 226 16.68 -13.37 19.31
N ARG A 227 15.35 -13.55 19.39
CA ARG A 227 14.67 -14.29 20.46
C ARG A 227 13.97 -15.50 19.90
N GLU A 228 14.44 -16.67 20.29
CA GLU A 228 13.92 -17.95 19.80
C GLU A 228 12.50 -18.24 20.31
N ASP A 229 12.10 -17.65 21.44
CA ASP A 229 10.81 -17.87 22.10
C ASP A 229 9.70 -16.90 21.65
N GLU A 230 10.03 -15.82 20.93
CA GLU A 230 9.08 -14.76 20.56
C GLU A 230 8.64 -14.89 19.08
N SER A 231 8.13 -16.07 18.72
CA SER A 231 7.56 -16.37 17.41
C SER A 231 6.03 -16.48 17.46
N ILE A 232 5.38 -16.33 16.30
CA ILE A 232 3.93 -16.50 16.18
C ILE A 232 3.66 -17.50 15.07
N THR A 233 2.87 -18.51 15.40
CA THR A 233 2.44 -19.53 14.47
C THR A 233 0.99 -19.32 14.07
N ILE A 234 0.72 -19.28 12.77
CA ILE A 234 -0.64 -19.14 12.20
C ILE A 234 -0.82 -20.20 11.11
N THR A 235 -1.96 -20.89 11.13
CA THR A 235 -2.32 -21.88 10.10
C THR A 235 -3.31 -21.29 9.10
N LEU A 236 -2.97 -21.42 7.82
CA LEU A 236 -3.85 -21.13 6.68
C LEU A 236 -4.43 -22.42 6.15
N TRP A 237 -5.68 -22.37 5.68
CA TRP A 237 -6.41 -23.53 5.19
C TRP A 237 -6.69 -23.43 3.70
N GLU A 238 -6.88 -24.58 3.07
CA GLU A 238 -7.41 -24.67 1.72
C GLU A 238 -8.84 -24.10 1.66
N ASP A 239 -9.12 -23.28 0.65
CA ASP A 239 -10.46 -22.77 0.36
C ASP A 239 -10.92 -23.30 -1.00
N ARG A 240 -11.81 -24.28 -0.97
CA ARG A 240 -12.40 -24.90 -2.17
C ARG A 240 -13.57 -24.09 -2.73
N ALA A 241 -14.23 -23.28 -1.91
CA ALA A 241 -15.35 -22.44 -2.32
C ALA A 241 -14.86 -21.23 -3.11
N TYR A 242 -13.72 -20.67 -2.72
CA TYR A 242 -13.10 -19.52 -3.36
C TYR A 242 -11.64 -19.82 -3.74
N PRO A 243 -11.38 -20.58 -4.83
CA PRO A 243 -10.03 -20.96 -5.22
C PRO A 243 -9.08 -19.78 -5.47
N HIS A 244 -9.61 -18.63 -5.91
CA HIS A 244 -8.86 -17.39 -6.13
C HIS A 244 -8.50 -16.66 -4.82
N LEU A 245 -9.05 -17.07 -3.68
CA LEU A 245 -8.70 -16.60 -2.34
C LEU A 245 -7.96 -17.68 -1.52
N CYS A 246 -7.83 -18.90 -2.06
CA CYS A 246 -7.14 -20.00 -1.40
C CYS A 246 -5.62 -19.76 -1.36
N PRO A 247 -5.01 -19.56 -0.18
CA PRO A 247 -3.55 -19.38 -0.10
C PRO A 247 -2.79 -20.67 -0.44
N ILE A 248 -3.38 -21.84 -0.20
CA ILE A 248 -2.73 -23.13 -0.44
C ILE A 248 -2.46 -23.34 -1.92
N THR A 249 -3.40 -23.02 -2.80
CA THR A 249 -3.24 -23.16 -4.26
C THR A 249 -2.01 -22.39 -4.77
N PHE A 250 -1.84 -21.14 -4.36
CA PHE A 250 -0.70 -20.32 -4.79
C PHE A 250 0.60 -20.71 -4.07
N PHE A 251 0.52 -21.21 -2.84
CA PHE A 251 1.66 -21.79 -2.13
C PHE A 251 2.19 -23.03 -2.85
N LEU A 252 1.32 -23.98 -3.20
CA LEU A 252 1.70 -25.20 -3.92
C LEU A 252 2.35 -24.88 -5.26
N ALA A 253 1.79 -23.92 -6.02
CA ALA A 253 2.40 -23.47 -7.26
C ALA A 253 3.85 -22.98 -7.09
N LEU A 254 4.15 -22.24 -6.01
CA LEU A 254 5.53 -21.85 -5.70
C LEU A 254 6.37 -23.04 -5.21
N ALA A 255 5.83 -23.89 -4.35
CA ALA A 255 6.54 -25.02 -3.77
C ALA A 255 6.97 -26.04 -4.82
N PHE A 256 6.11 -26.37 -5.78
CA PHE A 256 6.43 -27.25 -6.90
C PHE A 256 7.45 -26.62 -7.85
N GLU A 257 7.31 -25.34 -8.18
CA GLU A 257 8.32 -24.62 -8.98
C GLU A 257 9.70 -24.60 -8.29
N HIS A 258 9.72 -24.49 -6.96
CA HIS A 258 10.94 -24.57 -6.16
C HIS A 258 11.44 -26.00 -5.93
N LYS A 259 10.72 -27.01 -6.44
CA LYS A 259 10.98 -28.44 -6.22
C LYS A 259 11.09 -28.78 -4.74
N ALA A 260 10.17 -28.26 -3.93
CA ALA A 260 10.22 -28.37 -2.47
C ALA A 260 9.80 -29.75 -1.94
N PHE A 261 9.06 -30.54 -2.73
CA PHE A 261 8.50 -31.83 -2.34
C PHE A 261 9.13 -33.00 -3.10
N ASP A 262 9.01 -34.20 -2.51
CA ASP A 262 9.28 -35.51 -3.14
C ASP A 262 8.02 -36.21 -3.65
N VAL A 263 6.86 -35.57 -3.52
CA VAL A 263 5.58 -36.06 -4.03
C VAL A 263 5.16 -35.24 -5.24
N ASP A 264 4.38 -35.84 -6.13
CA ASP A 264 3.75 -35.14 -7.25
C ASP A 264 2.46 -34.41 -6.82
N PRO A 265 2.04 -33.35 -7.53
CA PRO A 265 0.83 -32.59 -7.20
C PRO A 265 -0.43 -33.46 -7.05
N GLU A 266 -0.62 -34.43 -7.94
CA GLU A 266 -1.78 -35.33 -7.96
C GLU A 266 -1.89 -36.15 -6.68
N GLU A 267 -0.75 -36.58 -6.12
CA GLU A 267 -0.71 -37.35 -4.88
C GLU A 267 -1.31 -36.58 -3.71
N LEU A 268 -1.16 -35.25 -3.67
CA LEU A 268 -1.72 -34.42 -2.61
C LEU A 268 -3.25 -34.38 -2.65
N TYR A 269 -3.85 -34.36 -3.85
CA TYR A 269 -5.29 -34.22 -4.03
C TYR A 269 -6.04 -35.56 -3.93
N TYR A 270 -5.38 -36.69 -4.22
CA TYR A 270 -6.02 -38.01 -4.25
C TYR A 270 -5.52 -38.96 -3.15
N ALA A 271 -4.71 -38.47 -2.21
CA ALA A 271 -4.21 -39.29 -1.10
C ALA A 271 -5.34 -39.86 -0.22
N THR A 272 -5.19 -41.14 0.12
CA THR A 272 -5.92 -41.76 1.23
C THR A 272 -5.02 -41.72 2.47
N LEU A 273 -5.52 -41.18 3.57
CA LEU A 273 -4.74 -41.02 4.79
C LEU A 273 -5.13 -42.08 5.83
N GLU A 274 -4.14 -42.80 6.34
CA GLU A 274 -4.31 -43.75 7.45
C GLU A 274 -4.45 -43.05 8.81
N ARG A 275 -4.03 -41.79 8.89
CA ARG A 275 -4.06 -40.94 10.09
C ARG A 275 -4.88 -39.69 9.83
N ASP A 276 -5.41 -39.08 10.87
CA ASP A 276 -6.22 -37.86 10.76
C ASP A 276 -5.41 -36.68 10.20
N VAL A 277 -4.11 -36.63 10.49
CA VAL A 277 -3.20 -35.59 10.00
C VAL A 277 -1.87 -36.21 9.59
N VAL A 278 -1.40 -35.85 8.40
CA VAL A 278 -0.08 -36.21 7.87
C VAL A 278 0.68 -34.94 7.51
N GLU A 279 1.91 -34.80 8.02
CA GLU A 279 2.82 -33.72 7.61
C GLU A 279 3.59 -34.16 6.36
N ILE A 280 3.48 -33.39 5.28
CA ILE A 280 4.25 -33.60 4.07
C ILE A 280 5.54 -32.80 4.20
N LYS A 281 6.67 -33.52 4.27
CA LYS A 281 7.99 -32.92 4.50
C LYS A 281 8.50 -32.22 3.26
N PHE A 282 9.15 -31.08 3.48
CA PHE A 282 9.97 -30.44 2.46
C PHE A 282 11.34 -31.12 2.38
N LYS A 283 11.96 -31.05 1.21
CA LYS A 283 13.35 -31.47 1.01
C LYS A 283 14.31 -30.66 1.88
N ASP A 284 15.29 -31.33 2.47
CA ASP A 284 16.36 -30.65 3.24
C ASP A 284 17.05 -29.55 2.42
N ALA A 285 17.24 -29.79 1.12
CA ALA A 285 17.86 -28.84 0.21
C ALA A 285 17.12 -27.50 0.05
N VAL A 286 15.82 -27.41 0.41
CA VAL A 286 15.05 -26.17 0.30
C VAL A 286 14.80 -25.47 1.65
N LEU A 287 15.07 -26.13 2.78
CA LEU A 287 14.68 -25.64 4.12
C LEU A 287 15.20 -24.23 4.43
N ASP A 288 16.46 -23.93 4.08
CA ASP A 288 17.09 -22.63 4.29
C ASP A 288 16.89 -21.64 3.13
N THR A 289 16.01 -21.97 2.18
CA THR A 289 15.71 -21.10 1.04
C THR A 289 14.44 -20.26 1.29
N PRO A 290 14.36 -19.02 0.76
CA PRO A 290 13.16 -18.21 0.90
C PRO A 290 11.96 -18.78 0.15
N LEU A 291 10.77 -18.70 0.75
CA LEU A 291 9.51 -18.95 0.03
C LEU A 291 9.28 -17.91 -1.06
N PHE A 292 9.56 -16.64 -0.75
CA PHE A 292 9.44 -15.56 -1.72
C PHE A 292 10.80 -15.21 -2.28
N ARG A 293 11.15 -15.80 -3.44
CA ARG A 293 12.44 -15.57 -4.09
C ARG A 293 12.42 -14.36 -5.03
N SER A 294 13.57 -13.75 -5.25
CA SER A 294 13.80 -12.71 -6.24
C SER A 294 13.80 -13.31 -7.66
N LEU A 295 14.04 -12.49 -8.68
CA LEU A 295 14.07 -12.93 -10.08
C LEU A 295 15.26 -13.86 -10.39
N ASP A 296 16.30 -13.83 -9.55
CA ASP A 296 17.44 -14.74 -9.62
C ASP A 296 17.14 -16.16 -9.09
N GLY A 297 15.95 -16.38 -8.54
CA GLY A 297 15.50 -17.68 -8.04
C GLY A 297 16.21 -18.15 -6.76
N THR A 298 17.05 -17.32 -6.12
CA THR A 298 17.87 -17.71 -4.95
C THR A 298 17.75 -16.73 -3.80
N THR A 299 17.86 -15.42 -4.06
CA THR A 299 17.76 -14.41 -3.01
C THR A 299 16.31 -14.16 -2.63
N ALA A 300 16.09 -13.67 -1.42
CA ALA A 300 14.74 -13.32 -0.97
C ALA A 300 14.22 -12.07 -1.68
N TRP A 301 12.91 -12.06 -1.93
CA TRP A 301 12.22 -10.92 -2.51
C TRP A 301 12.33 -9.72 -1.57
N THR A 302 12.53 -8.52 -2.12
CA THR A 302 12.79 -7.32 -1.31
C THR A 302 11.55 -6.46 -1.15
N TYR A 303 11.47 -5.70 -0.05
CA TYR A 303 10.44 -4.70 0.15
C TYR A 303 10.31 -3.75 -1.04
N ALA A 304 11.43 -3.29 -1.61
CA ALA A 304 11.42 -2.34 -2.72
C ALA A 304 10.80 -2.95 -4.00
N SER A 305 11.15 -4.19 -4.33
CA SER A 305 10.59 -4.91 -5.47
C SER A 305 9.10 -5.21 -5.28
N CYS A 306 8.73 -5.70 -4.10
CA CYS A 306 7.33 -5.94 -3.74
C CYS A 306 6.50 -4.67 -3.76
N TYR A 307 7.02 -3.58 -3.18
CA TYR A 307 6.38 -2.27 -3.18
C TYR A 307 6.08 -1.78 -4.59
N LYS A 308 7.06 -1.91 -5.51
CA LYS A 308 6.88 -1.55 -6.92
C LYS A 308 5.83 -2.43 -7.60
N ALA A 309 5.81 -3.73 -7.33
CA ALA A 309 4.82 -4.65 -7.87
C ALA A 309 3.40 -4.32 -7.40
N LEU A 310 3.19 -4.17 -6.09
CA LEU A 310 1.89 -3.83 -5.51
C LEU A 310 1.40 -2.45 -5.95
N THR A 311 2.23 -1.41 -5.82
CA THR A 311 1.81 -0.05 -6.21
C THR A 311 1.55 0.06 -7.71
N GLY A 312 2.31 -0.66 -8.53
CA GLY A 312 2.08 -0.77 -9.96
C GLY A 312 0.75 -1.46 -10.27
N LEU A 313 0.47 -2.60 -9.63
CA LEU A 313 -0.80 -3.33 -9.77
C LEU A 313 -2.00 -2.44 -9.40
N THR A 314 -1.96 -1.80 -8.23
CA THR A 314 -3.07 -0.94 -7.77
C THR A 314 -3.24 0.29 -8.66
N TYR A 315 -2.16 0.86 -9.18
CA TYR A 315 -2.26 1.97 -10.13
C TYR A 315 -2.98 1.54 -11.41
N ARG A 316 -2.61 0.39 -11.97
CA ARG A 316 -3.26 -0.17 -13.17
C ARG A 316 -4.72 -0.57 -12.92
N ALA A 317 -5.02 -1.07 -11.72
CA ALA A 317 -6.38 -1.42 -11.32
C ALA A 317 -7.32 -0.22 -11.21
N GLY A 318 -6.80 1.01 -11.14
CA GLY A 318 -7.63 2.21 -11.06
C GLY A 318 -7.59 2.92 -9.70
N TYR A 319 -6.77 2.48 -8.75
CA TYR A 319 -6.69 3.17 -7.47
C TYR A 319 -6.01 4.55 -7.62
N LYS A 320 -6.63 5.57 -7.03
CA LYS A 320 -6.12 6.95 -6.99
C LYS A 320 -5.01 7.10 -5.96
N CYS A 321 -5.20 6.47 -4.81
CA CYS A 321 -4.23 6.53 -3.71
C CYS A 321 -3.11 5.49 -3.86
N GLN A 322 -2.01 5.72 -3.15
CA GLN A 322 -0.90 4.76 -3.10
C GLN A 322 -1.22 3.65 -2.10
N VAL A 323 -1.51 2.46 -2.63
CA VAL A 323 -1.78 1.27 -1.83
C VAL A 323 -0.46 0.60 -1.47
N THR A 324 -0.28 0.30 -0.18
CA THR A 324 0.92 -0.36 0.35
C THR A 324 0.52 -1.59 1.14
N SER A 325 1.46 -2.48 1.45
CA SER A 325 1.21 -3.65 2.31
C SER A 325 0.62 -3.27 3.68
N TYR A 326 0.87 -2.04 4.15
CA TYR A 326 0.29 -1.54 5.39
C TYR A 326 -1.20 -1.21 5.27
N ALA A 327 -1.76 -1.04 4.07
CA ALA A 327 -3.21 -0.92 3.85
C ALA A 327 -3.92 -2.27 4.09
N ILE A 328 -3.32 -3.36 3.61
CA ILE A 328 -3.78 -4.75 3.81
C ILE A 328 -3.72 -5.12 5.29
N ARG A 329 -2.56 -4.89 5.92
CA ARG A 329 -2.40 -5.13 7.37
C ARG A 329 -3.42 -4.35 8.21
N ARG A 330 -3.83 -3.15 7.78
CA ARG A 330 -4.86 -2.37 8.47
C ARG A 330 -6.27 -2.92 8.25
N GLY A 331 -6.55 -3.48 7.08
CA GLY A 331 -7.74 -4.30 6.86
C GLY A 331 -7.81 -5.45 7.86
N ALA A 332 -6.77 -6.28 7.88
CA ALA A 332 -6.66 -7.43 8.78
C ALA A 332 -6.77 -7.03 10.27
N ALA A 333 -6.08 -5.96 10.68
CA ALA A 333 -6.17 -5.45 12.06
C ALA A 333 -7.59 -5.01 12.44
N ASN A 334 -8.37 -4.44 11.51
CA ASN A 334 -9.76 -4.06 11.77
C ASN A 334 -10.72 -5.25 11.82
N VAL A 335 -10.37 -6.38 11.21
CA VAL A 335 -11.09 -7.65 11.38
C VAL A 335 -10.80 -8.20 12.78
N LEU A 336 -9.52 -8.26 13.17
CA LEU A 336 -9.11 -8.70 14.51
C LEU A 336 -9.77 -7.89 15.63
N ASP A 337 -9.83 -6.56 15.50
CA ASP A 337 -10.48 -5.66 16.48
C ASP A 337 -11.96 -6.01 16.75
N LYS A 338 -12.64 -6.67 15.80
CA LYS A 338 -14.05 -7.09 15.92
C LYS A 338 -14.22 -8.55 16.32
N SER A 339 -13.22 -9.39 16.10
CA SER A 339 -13.34 -10.84 16.10
C SER A 339 -12.45 -11.55 17.12
N ALA A 340 -11.43 -10.87 17.65
CA ALA A 340 -10.45 -11.44 18.57
C ALA A 340 -10.31 -10.58 19.82
N THR A 341 -9.79 -11.18 20.90
CA THR A 341 -9.42 -10.43 22.09
C THR A 341 -8.24 -9.50 21.81
N TRP A 342 -8.04 -8.51 22.69
CA TRP A 342 -6.85 -7.67 22.60
C TRP A 342 -5.56 -8.49 22.72
N THR A 343 -5.53 -9.52 23.56
CA THR A 343 -4.33 -10.35 23.78
C THR A 343 -3.92 -11.04 22.49
N GLU A 344 -4.86 -11.69 21.80
CA GLU A 344 -4.63 -12.33 20.51
C GLU A 344 -4.27 -11.30 19.43
N THR A 345 -4.98 -10.18 19.40
CA THR A 345 -4.70 -9.08 18.45
C THR A 345 -3.31 -8.49 18.66
N GLY A 346 -2.90 -8.31 19.91
CA GLY A 346 -1.61 -7.81 20.33
C GLY A 346 -0.49 -8.78 19.96
N LEU A 347 -0.71 -10.08 20.18
CA LEU A 347 0.18 -11.15 19.73
C LEU A 347 0.32 -11.08 18.20
N ILE A 348 -0.74 -11.31 17.43
CA ILE A 348 -0.72 -11.34 15.96
C ILE A 348 -0.11 -10.06 15.36
N LEU A 349 -0.48 -8.89 15.90
CA LEU A 349 0.05 -7.63 15.40
C LEU A 349 1.45 -7.29 15.95
N GLY A 350 1.99 -8.08 16.89
CA GLY A 350 3.24 -7.83 17.60
C GLY A 350 3.25 -6.45 18.24
N HIS A 351 2.28 -6.17 19.10
CA HIS A 351 2.14 -4.94 19.88
C HIS A 351 1.82 -5.26 21.34
N LYS A 352 2.63 -4.74 22.25
CA LYS A 352 2.43 -4.89 23.70
C LYS A 352 1.44 -3.87 24.29
N ASN A 353 1.00 -2.87 23.51
CA ASN A 353 0.14 -1.78 23.99
C ASN A 353 -1.15 -1.62 23.15
N PRO A 354 -2.35 -1.69 23.76
CA PRO A 354 -3.64 -1.52 23.07
C PRO A 354 -3.81 -0.21 22.34
N LYS A 355 -3.26 0.90 22.87
CA LYS A 355 -3.39 2.24 22.27
C LYS A 355 -2.77 2.33 20.89
N VAL A 356 -1.90 1.39 20.51
CA VAL A 356 -1.29 1.34 19.18
C VAL A 356 -2.34 1.00 18.12
N LEU A 357 -3.31 0.14 18.42
CA LEU A 357 -4.38 -0.23 17.48
C LEU A 357 -5.19 1.01 17.08
N GLN A 358 -5.71 1.73 18.08
CA GLN A 358 -6.48 2.95 17.90
C GLN A 358 -5.68 4.05 17.16
N SER A 359 -4.41 4.25 17.51
CA SER A 359 -3.61 5.35 16.93
C SER A 359 -3.04 5.05 15.55
N LYS A 360 -2.76 3.77 15.24
CA LYS A 360 -2.06 3.37 14.01
C LYS A 360 -2.95 2.68 12.98
N TYR A 361 -3.96 1.93 13.39
CA TYR A 361 -4.75 1.06 12.52
C TYR A 361 -6.20 1.52 12.33
N ALA A 362 -6.84 2.00 13.39
CA ALA A 362 -8.24 2.43 13.33
C ALA A 362 -8.47 3.53 12.29
N ASN A 363 -9.59 3.41 11.56
CA ASN A 363 -10.03 4.46 10.65
C ASN A 363 -10.63 5.63 11.44
N ARG A 364 -10.29 6.87 11.06
CA ARG A 364 -10.85 8.09 11.65
C ARG A 364 -12.29 8.37 11.20
N HIS A 365 -12.69 7.82 10.05
CA HIS A 365 -14.07 7.82 9.63
C HIS A 365 -14.81 6.70 10.38
N VAL A 366 -15.72 7.13 11.27
CA VAL A 366 -16.42 6.27 12.22
C VAL A 366 -17.29 5.26 11.46
N GLY A 367 -17.35 4.03 11.97
CA GLY A 367 -18.00 2.90 11.31
C GLY A 367 -19.48 2.73 11.56
N PHE A 368 -20.13 3.69 12.20
CA PHE A 368 -21.55 3.68 12.47
C PHE A 368 -22.15 5.04 12.13
N SER A 369 -23.40 5.03 11.66
CA SER A 369 -24.15 6.26 11.46
C SER A 369 -24.89 6.60 12.74
N PHE A 370 -24.51 7.69 13.40
CA PHE A 370 -25.22 8.18 14.58
C PHE A 370 -26.68 8.53 14.24
N GLN A 371 -26.93 9.08 13.06
CA GLN A 371 -28.28 9.36 12.56
C GLN A 371 -29.15 8.09 12.50
N GLN A 372 -28.62 7.00 11.94
CA GLN A 372 -29.37 5.73 11.85
C GLN A 372 -29.64 5.13 13.24
N LEU A 373 -28.67 5.22 14.15
CA LEU A 373 -28.83 4.78 15.53
C LEU A 373 -29.91 5.59 16.25
N SER A 374 -29.89 6.92 16.10
CA SER A 374 -30.89 7.82 16.70
C SER A 374 -32.30 7.56 16.19
N HIS A 375 -32.45 7.14 14.94
CA HIS A 375 -33.76 6.84 14.33
C HIS A 375 -34.23 5.39 14.56
N LYS A 376 -33.51 4.58 15.35
CA LYS A 376 -33.77 3.12 15.52
C LYS A 376 -33.92 2.40 14.17
N GLY A 377 -33.22 2.86 13.13
CA GLY A 377 -33.30 2.27 11.80
C GLY A 377 -32.81 0.82 11.79
N PRO A 378 -33.24 0.00 10.82
CA PRO A 378 -32.85 -1.40 10.76
C PRO A 378 -31.33 -1.56 10.71
N LYS A 379 -30.80 -2.45 11.57
CA LYS A 379 -29.41 -2.92 11.48
C LYS A 379 -29.33 -3.83 10.26
N GLY A 380 -28.49 -3.53 9.27
CA GLY A 380 -28.35 -4.46 8.14
C GLY A 380 -27.35 -4.12 7.06
N ILE A 381 -26.99 -2.86 6.83
CA ILE A 381 -26.03 -2.49 5.76
C ILE A 381 -25.03 -1.46 6.28
N ASP A 382 -23.74 -1.81 6.30
CA ASP A 382 -22.65 -0.86 6.58
C ASP A 382 -22.45 0.07 5.35
N ARG A 383 -23.36 1.04 5.21
CA ARG A 383 -23.30 2.07 4.16
C ARG A 383 -22.03 2.92 4.23
N LEU A 384 -21.31 2.90 5.35
CA LEU A 384 -20.09 3.66 5.56
C LEU A 384 -18.84 2.87 5.15
N ARG A 385 -18.94 1.56 4.92
CA ARG A 385 -17.80 0.72 4.49
C ARG A 385 -17.10 1.30 3.25
N PRO A 386 -17.77 1.66 2.14
CA PRO A 386 -17.08 2.18 0.95
C PRO A 386 -16.28 3.46 1.25
N LEU A 387 -16.80 4.32 2.12
CA LEU A 387 -16.16 5.59 2.54
C LEU A 387 -14.94 5.37 3.46
N ARG A 388 -14.80 4.17 4.04
CA ARG A 388 -13.76 3.81 5.00
C ARG A 388 -12.69 2.89 4.42
N THR A 389 -12.86 2.47 3.18
CA THR A 389 -12.05 1.42 2.54
C THR A 389 -11.44 1.95 1.25
N LEU A 390 -10.80 1.09 0.45
CA LEU A 390 -10.18 1.50 -0.81
C LEU A 390 -11.21 1.71 -1.93
N GLU A 391 -12.45 1.29 -1.73
CA GLU A 391 -13.54 1.45 -2.69
C GLU A 391 -13.75 2.90 -3.14
N VAL A 392 -13.76 3.87 -2.21
CA VAL A 392 -13.87 5.32 -2.56
C VAL A 392 -12.66 5.85 -3.33
N GLU A 393 -11.53 5.14 -3.28
CA GLU A 393 -10.31 5.48 -4.00
C GLU A 393 -10.16 4.68 -5.29
N HIS A 394 -11.10 3.79 -5.62
CA HIS A 394 -11.05 2.90 -6.76
C HIS A 394 -11.83 3.46 -7.94
N PHE A 395 -11.13 3.69 -9.05
CA PHE A 395 -11.68 4.24 -10.28
C PHE A 395 -11.43 3.26 -11.44
N PRO A 396 -12.28 2.21 -11.58
CA PRO A 396 -12.11 1.21 -12.63
C PRO A 396 -12.03 1.85 -14.01
N GLY A 397 -11.04 1.44 -14.81
CA GLY A 397 -10.82 1.97 -16.16
C GLY A 397 -10.07 3.30 -16.20
N ALA A 398 -9.64 3.86 -15.07
CA ALA A 398 -8.81 5.06 -15.06
C ALA A 398 -7.53 4.83 -15.89
N PRO A 399 -7.17 5.75 -16.82
CA PRO A 399 -6.00 5.60 -17.69
C PRO A 399 -4.73 5.32 -16.88
N SER A 400 -4.00 4.28 -17.28
CA SER A 400 -2.79 3.83 -16.59
C SER A 400 -1.55 3.83 -17.48
N ASP A 401 -1.73 3.99 -18.79
CA ASP A 401 -0.67 4.10 -19.78
C ASP A 401 -1.12 4.94 -20.98
N LEU A 402 -0.16 5.53 -21.68
CA LEU A 402 -0.37 6.28 -22.92
C LEU A 402 0.17 5.56 -24.15
N ARG A 403 0.89 4.44 -24.00
CA ARG A 403 1.43 3.68 -25.14
C ARG A 403 0.32 3.36 -26.14
N GLY A 404 0.57 3.66 -27.42
CA GLY A 404 -0.41 3.47 -28.51
C GLY A 404 -1.32 4.66 -28.78
N THR A 405 -1.33 5.70 -27.93
CA THR A 405 -2.15 6.90 -28.15
C THR A 405 -1.42 7.96 -28.98
N GLU A 406 -2.17 8.85 -29.64
CA GLU A 406 -1.65 10.02 -30.35
C GLU A 406 -0.83 10.92 -29.41
N LEU A 407 -1.30 11.10 -28.17
CA LEU A 407 -0.60 11.87 -27.16
C LEU A 407 0.82 11.34 -26.91
N HIS A 408 1.00 10.01 -26.85
CA HIS A 408 2.32 9.39 -26.73
C HIS A 408 3.20 9.59 -27.97
N GLN A 409 2.63 9.71 -29.16
CA GLN A 409 3.36 10.08 -30.37
C GLN A 409 3.85 11.53 -30.27
N ASN A 410 2.98 12.45 -29.84
CA ASN A 410 3.28 13.87 -29.69
C ASN A 410 4.37 14.16 -28.64
N LEU A 411 4.54 13.29 -27.64
CA LEU A 411 5.67 13.41 -26.68
C LEU A 411 7.04 13.36 -27.35
N ARG A 412 7.17 12.76 -28.55
CA ARG A 412 8.42 12.73 -29.31
C ARG A 412 8.75 14.07 -29.99
N GLN A 413 7.81 15.01 -30.01
CA GLN A 413 8.02 16.38 -30.49
C GLN A 413 8.39 17.34 -29.35
N HIS A 414 8.46 16.86 -28.11
CA HIS A 414 8.81 17.71 -26.98
C HIS A 414 10.23 18.28 -27.14
N PRO A 415 10.46 19.60 -26.92
CA PRO A 415 11.75 20.25 -27.17
C PRO A 415 12.93 19.55 -26.47
N GLU A 416 12.76 19.21 -25.19
CA GLU A 416 13.81 18.48 -24.45
C GLU A 416 14.09 17.07 -24.99
N TYR A 417 13.08 16.35 -25.51
CA TYR A 417 13.31 15.05 -26.12
C TYR A 417 14.05 15.20 -27.45
N LEU A 418 13.67 16.19 -28.26
CA LEU A 418 14.34 16.51 -29.52
C LEU A 418 15.81 16.89 -29.31
N ALA A 419 16.12 17.67 -28.27
CA ALA A 419 17.49 18.00 -27.91
C ALA A 419 18.33 16.74 -27.61
N TYR A 420 17.81 15.81 -26.79
CA TYR A 420 18.51 14.54 -26.53
C TYR A 420 18.60 13.64 -27.75
N ARG A 421 17.60 13.69 -28.64
CA ARG A 421 17.61 12.95 -29.91
C ARG A 421 18.70 13.49 -30.83
N GLN A 422 18.84 14.81 -30.96
CA GLN A 422 19.90 15.45 -31.73
C GLN A 422 21.28 15.13 -31.17
N GLU A 423 21.48 15.19 -29.84
CA GLU A 423 22.73 14.77 -29.19
C GLU A 423 23.07 13.30 -29.54
N TRP A 424 22.08 12.41 -29.46
CA TRP A 424 22.27 11.00 -29.80
C TRP A 424 22.56 10.77 -31.29
N GLU A 425 21.88 11.46 -32.21
CA GLU A 425 22.10 11.39 -33.65
C GLU A 425 23.49 11.91 -34.04
N TYR A 426 23.91 13.05 -33.48
CA TYR A 426 25.25 13.59 -33.66
C TYR A 426 26.34 12.62 -33.20
N LEU A 427 26.19 12.03 -32.00
CA LEU A 427 27.13 11.05 -31.47
C LEU A 427 27.18 9.75 -32.29
N LYS A 428 26.06 9.37 -32.91
CA LYS A 428 25.98 8.21 -33.79
C LYS A 428 26.70 8.46 -35.12
N GLN A 429 26.63 9.67 -35.66
CA GLN A 429 27.27 10.06 -36.92
C GLN A 429 28.78 10.34 -36.78
N SER A 430 29.21 10.86 -35.63
CA SER A 430 30.61 11.28 -35.38
C SER A 430 31.60 10.13 -35.08
N THR A 431 31.22 8.86 -35.29
CA THR A 431 32.06 7.68 -34.99
C THR A 431 32.62 7.66 -33.56
N MET A 432 31.83 8.17 -32.60
CA MET A 432 32.21 8.27 -31.19
C MET A 432 32.12 6.92 -30.47
N ASN A 433 32.82 6.82 -29.33
CA ASN A 433 32.84 5.64 -28.45
C ASN A 433 31.42 5.07 -28.21
N LYS A 434 31.24 3.76 -28.46
CA LYS A 434 29.96 3.02 -28.27
C LYS A 434 29.31 3.26 -26.90
N ALA A 435 30.11 3.48 -25.85
CA ALA A 435 29.63 3.78 -24.51
C ALA A 435 28.89 5.13 -24.44
N LEU A 436 29.40 6.17 -25.11
CA LEU A 436 28.78 7.50 -25.15
C LEU A 436 27.46 7.46 -25.91
N ILE A 437 27.41 6.74 -27.04
CA ILE A 437 26.17 6.53 -27.82
C ILE A 437 25.10 5.84 -26.95
N LYS A 438 25.49 4.79 -26.21
CA LYS A 438 24.57 4.06 -25.31
C LYS A 438 24.09 4.96 -24.17
N ALA A 439 24.96 5.79 -23.60
CA ALA A 439 24.61 6.74 -22.56
C ALA A 439 23.62 7.81 -23.06
N ALA A 440 23.86 8.40 -24.24
CA ALA A 440 22.96 9.37 -24.86
C ALA A 440 21.58 8.76 -25.17
N ARG A 441 21.53 7.54 -25.72
CA ARG A 441 20.28 6.81 -25.93
C ARG A 441 19.52 6.62 -24.61
N ARG A 442 20.22 6.25 -23.54
CA ARG A 442 19.62 6.08 -22.21
C ARG A 442 19.03 7.39 -21.67
N LYS A 443 19.71 8.53 -21.86
CA LYS A 443 19.17 9.86 -21.49
C LYS A 443 17.87 10.14 -22.24
N MET A 444 17.88 9.95 -23.57
CA MET A 444 16.71 10.14 -24.43
C MET A 444 15.53 9.26 -23.99
N ASP A 445 15.74 7.95 -23.83
CA ASP A 445 14.70 7.00 -23.39
C ASP A 445 14.17 7.34 -21.99
N THR A 446 15.05 7.76 -21.08
CA THR A 446 14.68 8.20 -19.73
C THR A 446 13.81 9.45 -19.77
N LYS A 447 14.13 10.42 -20.64
CA LYS A 447 13.33 11.63 -20.80
C LYS A 447 11.95 11.33 -21.37
N LEU A 448 11.85 10.49 -22.41
CA LEU A 448 10.56 10.06 -22.96
C LEU A 448 9.71 9.34 -21.89
N ALA A 449 10.32 8.45 -21.11
CA ALA A 449 9.63 7.77 -20.01
C ALA A 449 9.19 8.72 -18.90
N GLN A 450 9.93 9.81 -18.63
CA GLN A 450 9.53 10.85 -17.70
C GLN A 450 8.34 11.64 -18.22
N LEU A 451 8.40 12.12 -19.46
CA LEU A 451 7.30 12.85 -20.12
C LEU A 451 6.02 12.01 -20.13
N ARG A 452 6.11 10.74 -20.55
CA ARG A 452 4.99 9.80 -20.55
C ARG A 452 4.35 9.66 -19.18
N ARG A 453 5.16 9.45 -18.13
CA ARG A 453 4.65 9.31 -16.75
C ARG A 453 3.92 10.56 -16.28
N ASN A 454 4.48 11.73 -16.55
CA ASN A 454 3.85 13.00 -16.17
C ASN A 454 2.52 13.20 -16.88
N GLU A 455 2.48 12.96 -18.18
CA GLU A 455 1.28 13.17 -18.98
C GLU A 455 0.19 12.12 -18.69
N THR A 456 0.57 10.86 -18.49
CA THR A 456 -0.36 9.80 -18.05
C THR A 456 -1.01 10.19 -16.73
N LYS A 457 -0.23 10.75 -15.80
CA LYS A 457 -0.73 11.20 -14.50
C LYS A 457 -1.74 12.35 -14.65
N LYS A 458 -1.45 13.35 -15.49
CA LYS A 458 -2.38 14.45 -15.74
C LYS A 458 -3.69 13.97 -16.34
N GLN A 459 -3.62 13.15 -17.40
CA GLN A 459 -4.81 12.60 -18.05
C GLN A 459 -5.63 11.77 -17.07
N ARG A 460 -4.97 10.93 -16.26
CA ARG A 460 -5.62 10.15 -15.21
C ARG A 460 -6.30 11.03 -14.17
N GLU A 461 -5.66 12.11 -13.71
CA GLU A 461 -6.27 13.04 -12.74
C GLU A 461 -7.49 13.76 -13.33
N ALA A 462 -7.39 14.25 -14.58
CA ALA A 462 -8.52 14.85 -15.29
C ALA A 462 -9.66 13.84 -15.48
N TRP A 463 -9.32 12.58 -15.77
CA TRP A 463 -10.27 11.49 -15.84
C TRP A 463 -10.93 11.28 -14.46
N ILE A 464 -10.19 11.09 -13.39
CA ILE A 464 -10.80 10.86 -12.07
C ILE A 464 -11.69 12.04 -11.62
N ASN A 465 -11.34 13.27 -11.97
CA ASN A 465 -12.15 14.44 -11.63
C ASN A 465 -13.49 14.53 -12.39
N THR A 466 -13.64 13.83 -13.50
CA THR A 466 -14.89 13.73 -14.28
C THR A 466 -15.66 12.44 -14.00
N ASP A 467 -15.25 11.68 -12.98
CA ASP A 467 -15.84 10.38 -12.65
C ASP A 467 -17.31 10.47 -12.20
N GLY A 468 -17.61 11.39 -11.28
CA GLY A 468 -18.97 11.57 -10.76
C GLY A 468 -19.98 11.84 -11.86
N SER A 469 -19.65 12.67 -12.85
CA SER A 469 -20.55 12.94 -13.98
C SER A 469 -20.69 11.77 -14.96
N ARG A 470 -19.68 10.88 -15.06
CA ARG A 470 -19.73 9.72 -15.97
C ARG A 470 -20.66 8.60 -15.51
N TYR A 471 -20.78 8.42 -14.20
CA TYR A 471 -21.60 7.35 -13.64
C TYR A 471 -23.00 7.82 -13.23
N LEU A 472 -23.31 9.12 -13.39
CA LEU A 472 -24.67 9.62 -13.35
C LEU A 472 -25.40 9.20 -14.63
N ARG A 473 -26.16 8.11 -14.55
CA ARG A 473 -27.13 7.75 -15.58
C ARG A 473 -28.51 8.18 -15.10
N PRO A 474 -29.26 8.98 -15.87
CA PRO A 474 -30.66 9.20 -15.59
C PRO A 474 -31.36 7.84 -15.61
N SER A 475 -32.00 7.46 -14.51
CA SER A 475 -32.89 6.30 -14.52
C SER A 475 -34.12 6.68 -15.34
N THR A 476 -34.34 6.00 -16.46
CA THR A 476 -35.55 6.18 -17.29
C THR A 476 -36.82 6.02 -16.44
N PHE A 477 -36.78 5.08 -15.48
CA PHE A 477 -37.88 4.82 -14.55
C PHE A 477 -38.08 5.93 -13.51
N ALA A 478 -36.99 6.54 -13.02
CA ALA A 478 -37.09 7.67 -12.09
C ALA A 478 -37.62 8.93 -12.79
N LEU A 479 -37.22 9.17 -14.04
CA LEU A 479 -37.77 10.24 -14.87
C LEU A 479 -39.27 10.07 -15.10
N ILE A 480 -39.73 8.86 -15.44
CA ILE A 480 -41.17 8.57 -15.61
C ILE A 480 -41.94 8.79 -14.31
N ASN A 481 -41.43 8.33 -13.18
CA ASN A 481 -42.10 8.51 -11.89
C ASN A 481 -42.12 9.98 -11.43
N ILE A 482 -41.07 10.76 -11.71
CA ILE A 482 -41.06 12.20 -11.45
C ILE A 482 -42.08 12.91 -12.33
N VAL A 483 -42.15 12.55 -13.62
CA VAL A 483 -43.16 13.10 -14.55
C VAL A 483 -44.57 12.77 -14.05
N ASN A 484 -44.84 11.53 -13.67
CA ASN A 484 -46.15 11.11 -13.15
C ASN A 484 -46.50 11.82 -11.82
N ALA A 485 -45.54 11.97 -10.90
CA ALA A 485 -45.76 12.66 -9.63
C ALA A 485 -46.00 14.18 -9.80
N ILE A 486 -45.43 14.79 -10.84
CA ILE A 486 -45.67 16.20 -11.21
C ILE A 486 -47.02 16.35 -11.92
N GLN A 487 -47.43 15.34 -12.69
CA GLN A 487 -48.69 15.32 -13.44
C GLN A 487 -49.92 15.41 -12.54
N ASP A 488 -49.83 14.91 -11.30
CA ASP A 488 -50.90 14.99 -10.30
C ASP A 488 -51.07 16.39 -9.67
N HIS A 489 -50.16 17.35 -9.90
CA HIS A 489 -50.12 18.63 -9.17
C HIS A 489 -50.09 19.89 -10.05
N PHE A 490 -49.95 19.79 -11.38
CA PHE A 490 -49.81 20.96 -12.27
C PHE A 490 -50.79 20.92 -13.44
N HIS A 491 -51.26 22.09 -13.88
CA HIS A 491 -52.07 22.21 -15.11
C HIS A 491 -51.17 22.23 -16.36
N SER A 492 -51.73 21.84 -17.51
CA SER A 492 -51.02 21.34 -18.70
C SER A 492 -49.89 22.22 -19.27
N GLU A 493 -49.93 23.54 -19.10
CA GLU A 493 -48.87 24.43 -19.60
C GLU A 493 -47.64 24.49 -18.69
N GLU A 494 -47.82 24.36 -17.37
CA GLU A 494 -46.73 24.39 -16.39
C GLU A 494 -45.94 23.07 -16.40
N ILE A 495 -46.62 21.96 -16.66
CA ILE A 495 -46.00 20.65 -16.92
C ILE A 495 -45.03 20.72 -18.11
N PHE A 496 -45.43 21.40 -19.19
CA PHE A 496 -44.58 21.55 -20.38
C PHE A 496 -43.31 22.36 -20.10
N TYR A 497 -43.43 23.45 -19.33
CA TYR A 497 -42.28 24.25 -18.91
C TYR A 497 -41.36 23.49 -17.94
N ALA A 498 -41.91 22.75 -16.98
CA ALA A 498 -41.14 21.94 -16.05
C ALA A 498 -40.37 20.81 -16.76
N ILE A 499 -41.03 20.10 -17.69
CA ILE A 499 -40.41 19.06 -18.52
C ILE A 499 -39.33 19.68 -19.43
N ALA A 500 -39.59 20.84 -20.05
CA ALA A 500 -38.62 21.52 -20.90
C ALA A 500 -37.37 22.00 -20.12
N ILE A 501 -37.53 22.50 -18.90
CA ILE A 501 -36.42 22.93 -18.04
C ILE A 501 -35.54 21.73 -17.62
N VAL A 502 -36.16 20.62 -17.21
CA VAL A 502 -35.43 19.39 -16.85
C VAL A 502 -34.70 18.79 -18.05
N PHE A 503 -35.26 18.90 -19.26
CA PHE A 503 -34.63 18.39 -20.48
C PHE A 503 -33.54 19.29 -21.05
N MET A 504 -33.70 20.62 -21.04
CA MET A 504 -32.65 21.55 -21.46
C MET A 504 -31.38 21.41 -20.61
N ALA A 505 -31.50 20.95 -19.36
CA ALA A 505 -30.37 20.65 -18.49
C ALA A 505 -29.60 19.35 -18.85
N HIS A 506 -30.16 18.43 -19.64
CA HIS A 506 -29.64 17.05 -19.75
C HIS A 506 -29.26 16.54 -21.15
N GLN A 507 -29.34 17.36 -22.22
CA GLN A 507 -28.78 17.09 -23.57
C GLN A 507 -28.94 15.62 -24.07
N ASN A 508 -30.11 15.00 -23.93
CA ASN A 508 -30.30 13.60 -24.35
C ASN A 508 -31.52 13.45 -25.28
N THR A 509 -31.25 13.42 -26.59
CA THR A 509 -32.24 13.59 -27.68
C THR A 509 -33.14 12.37 -27.90
N ILE A 510 -32.68 11.16 -27.52
CA ILE A 510 -33.41 9.90 -27.80
C ILE A 510 -34.64 9.73 -26.89
N VAL A 511 -34.55 10.17 -25.63
CA VAL A 511 -35.68 10.09 -24.68
C VAL A 511 -36.77 11.11 -25.01
N LEU A 512 -36.37 12.25 -25.61
CA LEU A 512 -37.32 13.28 -26.06
C LEU A 512 -38.29 12.73 -27.11
N ILE A 513 -37.81 11.86 -28.01
CA ILE A 513 -38.63 11.27 -29.08
C ILE A 513 -39.68 10.32 -28.50
N SER A 514 -39.31 9.42 -27.59
CA SER A 514 -40.27 8.45 -27.02
C SER A 514 -41.37 9.11 -26.19
N ILE A 515 -41.05 10.14 -25.40
CA ILE A 515 -42.04 10.83 -24.56
C ILE A 515 -42.93 11.76 -25.41
N VAL A 516 -42.40 12.41 -26.44
CA VAL A 516 -43.24 13.19 -27.38
C VAL A 516 -44.21 12.26 -28.12
N PHE A 517 -43.83 11.02 -28.41
CA PHE A 517 -44.72 10.03 -29.01
C PHE A 517 -45.79 9.49 -28.04
N GLU A 518 -45.48 9.30 -26.76
CA GLU A 518 -46.49 8.94 -25.74
C GLU A 518 -47.42 10.11 -25.39
N ALA A 519 -46.90 11.34 -25.27
CA ALA A 519 -47.69 12.55 -25.05
C ALA A 519 -48.57 12.89 -26.27
N LYS A 520 -48.19 12.45 -27.48
CA LYS A 520 -49.03 12.52 -28.69
C LYS A 520 -50.32 11.71 -28.57
N GLY A 521 -50.36 10.71 -27.68
CA GLY A 521 -51.58 9.99 -27.34
C GLY A 521 -52.61 10.85 -26.58
N LEU A 522 -52.22 12.02 -26.07
CA LEU A 522 -53.03 12.83 -25.15
C LEU A 522 -53.23 14.30 -25.56
N LEU A 523 -52.51 14.84 -26.56
CA LEU A 523 -52.66 16.24 -26.99
C LEU A 523 -52.69 16.36 -28.52
N GLN A 524 -53.90 16.45 -29.09
CA GLN A 524 -54.11 17.10 -30.39
C GLN A 524 -53.97 18.61 -30.19
N MET A 525 -52.90 19.22 -30.69
CA MET A 525 -52.92 20.58 -31.28
C MET A 525 -51.62 20.86 -32.04
N ASN A 526 -51.78 21.19 -33.32
CA ASN A 526 -50.74 21.52 -34.28
C ASN A 526 -50.18 22.92 -34.04
N GLY A 527 -48.86 23.12 -34.18
CA GLY A 527 -48.29 24.46 -34.37
C GLY A 527 -46.80 24.64 -34.10
N LEU A 528 -46.23 23.97 -33.08
CA LEU A 528 -44.88 24.32 -32.62
C LEU A 528 -43.73 23.41 -33.10
N LEU A 529 -44.05 22.28 -33.75
CA LEU A 529 -43.04 21.30 -34.20
C LEU A 529 -42.14 21.84 -35.35
N LEU A 530 -42.62 22.85 -36.08
CA LEU A 530 -41.86 23.47 -37.17
C LEU A 530 -40.76 24.44 -36.68
N GLY A 531 -40.89 24.97 -35.46
CA GLY A 531 -39.93 25.90 -34.87
C GLY A 531 -38.72 25.22 -34.19
N ILE A 532 -38.88 23.98 -33.72
CA ILE A 532 -37.80 23.22 -33.07
C ILE A 532 -36.95 22.48 -34.10
N LEU A 533 -37.54 21.97 -35.18
CA LEU A 533 -36.82 21.29 -36.26
C LEU A 533 -35.90 22.23 -37.07
N THR A 534 -36.19 23.54 -37.11
CA THR A 534 -35.36 24.53 -37.81
C THR A 534 -34.15 25.02 -37.00
N LYS A 535 -34.09 24.74 -35.68
CA LYS A 535 -32.95 25.14 -34.82
C LYS A 535 -31.99 24.00 -34.44
N LEU A 536 -32.26 22.75 -34.87
CA LEU A 536 -31.43 21.58 -34.55
C LEU A 536 -30.50 21.13 -35.68
N THR A 537 -30.37 21.90 -36.77
CA THR A 537 -29.23 21.80 -37.68
C THR A 537 -28.26 22.94 -37.44
N PRO A 538 -27.04 22.63 -37.00
CA PRO A 538 -25.87 23.34 -37.46
C PRO A 538 -24.92 22.41 -38.22
N MET A 539 -24.30 23.02 -39.25
CA MET A 539 -23.00 22.64 -39.81
C MET A 539 -21.93 22.50 -38.73
#